data_AF-A0A0Q0FB76-F1
#
_entry.id   AF-A0A0Q0FB76-F1
#
_cell.length_a   1.000
_cell.length_b   1.000
_cell.length_c   1.000
_cell.angle_alpha   90.00
_cell.angle_beta   90.00
_cell.angle_gamma   90.00
#
_symmetry.space_group_name_H-M   'P 1'
#
loop_
_entity.id
_entity.type
_entity.pdbx_description
1 polymer ?
#
loop_
_entity_poly.entity_id
_entity_poly.type
_entity_poly.pdbx_seq_one_letter_code
_entity_poly.pdbx_strand_id
1 'polypeptide(L)'
;MPSPIRGKYYYLYLIEDIYSRKAVGWEVYDVESGEKAAALLQRSVIGEQCLREPLVLHSDNGAPMKSVTLLSKMYELGITPSRGRPRVSNDNPYL
;
A
#
# COMPACT_ATOMS: atom_id res chain seq x y z
N MET A 1 11.85 -33.11 -4.91
CA MET A 1 10.49 -33.19 -4.36
C MET A 1 9.67 -32.05 -4.97
N PRO A 2 8.64 -32.34 -5.80
CA PRO A 2 7.81 -31.26 -6.35
C PRO A 2 6.91 -30.72 -5.24
N SER A 3 6.88 -29.39 -5.07
CA SER A 3 5.98 -28.72 -4.12
C SER A 3 4.53 -29.10 -4.42
N PRO A 4 3.72 -29.51 -3.41
CA PRO A 4 2.35 -29.97 -3.61
C PRO A 4 1.34 -28.85 -3.93
N ILE A 5 1.80 -27.61 -4.10
CA ILE A 5 0.94 -26.43 -4.22
C ILE A 5 1.10 -25.82 -5.61
N ARG A 6 0.17 -26.14 -6.52
CA ARG A 6 -0.06 -25.38 -7.75
C ARG A 6 -1.26 -24.45 -7.53
N GLY A 7 -1.11 -23.15 -7.81
CA GLY A 7 -2.23 -22.20 -7.85
C GLY A 7 -2.57 -21.41 -6.58
N LYS A 8 -1.66 -21.31 -5.59
CA LYS A 8 -1.81 -20.32 -4.50
C LYS A 8 -1.08 -19.03 -4.85
N TYR A 9 -1.82 -17.93 -4.86
CA TYR A 9 -1.30 -16.58 -5.02
C TYR A 9 -1.29 -15.89 -3.66
N TYR A 10 -0.25 -15.11 -3.41
CA TYR A 10 -0.16 -14.25 -2.24
C TYR A 10 -0.02 -12.81 -2.71
N TYR A 11 -0.70 -11.91 -2.00
CA TYR A 11 -0.73 -10.49 -2.24
C TYR A 11 0.10 -9.81 -1.16
N LEU A 12 1.22 -9.22 -1.56
CA LEU A 12 2.04 -8.39 -0.70
C LEU A 12 1.53 -6.95 -0.76
N TYR A 13 1.16 -6.42 0.40
CA TYR A 13 0.94 -5.00 0.60
C TYR A 13 2.22 -4.43 1.19
N LEU A 14 2.84 -3.47 0.51
CA LEU A 14 4.08 -2.82 0.93
C LEU A 14 3.87 -1.31 0.91
N ILE A 15 4.24 -0.66 2.00
CA ILE A 15 4.36 0.79 2.13
C ILE A 15 5.84 1.07 2.34
N GLU A 16 6.41 1.82 1.42
CA GLU A 16 7.83 2.19 1.39
C GLU A 16 7.96 3.70 1.51
N ASP A 17 8.90 4.14 2.32
CA ASP A 17 9.33 5.54 2.31
C ASP A 17 10.23 5.80 1.09
N ILE A 18 9.82 6.75 0.24
CA ILE A 18 10.45 6.99 -1.06
C ILE A 18 11.89 7.50 -0.97
N TYR A 19 12.26 8.18 0.12
CA TYR A 19 13.57 8.79 0.29
C TYR A 19 14.58 7.81 0.89
N SER A 20 14.19 7.11 1.93
CA SER A 20 15.05 6.18 2.67
C SER A 20 15.00 4.75 2.14
N ARG A 21 14.00 4.40 1.32
CA ARG A 21 13.70 3.03 0.85
C ARG A 21 13.40 2.07 2.00
N LYS A 22 13.03 2.61 3.15
CA LYS A 22 12.59 1.82 4.32
C LYS A 22 11.20 1.26 4.04
N ALA A 23 11.03 -0.05 4.21
CA ALA A 23 9.72 -0.68 4.30
C ALA A 23 9.07 -0.30 5.64
N VAL A 24 8.22 0.73 5.64
CA VAL A 24 7.56 1.26 6.84
C VAL A 24 6.33 0.46 7.27
N GLY A 25 5.79 -0.35 6.37
CA GLY A 25 4.84 -1.40 6.72
C GLY A 25 4.62 -2.37 5.59
N TRP A 26 4.49 -3.65 5.90
CA TRP A 26 4.26 -4.68 4.90
C TRP A 26 3.50 -5.85 5.49
N GLU A 27 2.57 -6.41 4.72
CA GLU A 27 1.80 -7.58 5.12
C GLU A 27 1.47 -8.45 3.90
N VAL A 28 1.43 -9.76 4.11
CA VAL A 28 1.13 -10.74 3.05
C VAL A 28 -0.20 -11.39 3.34
N TYR A 29 -1.05 -11.44 2.31
CA TYR A 29 -2.37 -12.01 2.40
C TYR A 29 -2.65 -12.98 1.27
N ASP A 30 -3.56 -13.91 1.50
CA ASP A 30 -4.10 -14.85 0.54
C ASP A 30 -5.17 -14.24 -0.39
N VAL A 31 -5.79 -13.14 0.06
CA VAL A 31 -6.80 -12.40 -0.70
C VAL A 31 -6.51 -10.92 -0.73
N GLU A 32 -6.91 -10.33 -1.84
CA GLU A 32 -6.84 -8.91 -2.12
C GLU A 32 -8.04 -8.18 -1.47
N SER A 33 -7.81 -7.25 -0.52
CA SER A 33 -8.85 -6.47 0.18
C SER A 33 -8.37 -5.07 0.54
N GLY A 34 -9.25 -4.08 0.36
CA GLY A 34 -8.99 -2.68 0.72
C GLY A 34 -8.99 -2.43 2.23
N GLU A 35 -9.73 -3.23 3.00
CA GLU A 35 -9.77 -3.19 4.47
C GLU A 35 -8.40 -3.55 5.04
N LYS A 36 -7.75 -4.59 4.46
CA LYS A 36 -6.40 -5.01 4.83
C LYS A 36 -5.38 -3.91 4.54
N ALA A 37 -5.48 -3.28 3.36
CA ALA A 37 -4.64 -2.13 3.00
C ALA A 37 -4.85 -0.94 3.97
N ALA A 38 -6.10 -0.64 4.32
CA ALA A 38 -6.44 0.46 5.22
C ALA A 38 -5.92 0.22 6.63
N ALA A 39 -6.03 -1.02 7.12
CA ALA A 39 -5.51 -1.42 8.43
C ALA A 39 -3.98 -1.36 8.48
N LEU A 40 -3.29 -1.81 7.42
CA LEU A 40 -1.85 -1.68 7.29
C LEU A 40 -1.44 -0.20 7.30
N LEU A 41 -2.09 0.64 6.48
CA LEU A 41 -1.81 2.06 6.42
C LEU A 41 -1.91 2.73 7.79
N GLN A 42 -2.99 2.47 8.53
CA GLN A 42 -3.18 3.02 9.86
C GLN A 42 -2.06 2.59 10.82
N ARG A 43 -1.64 1.31 10.80
CA ARG A 43 -0.54 0.82 11.63
C ARG A 43 0.79 1.49 11.26
N SER A 44 1.09 1.61 9.97
CA SER A 44 2.35 2.23 9.50
C SER A 44 2.44 3.68 9.93
N VAL A 45 1.37 4.46 9.79
CA VAL A 45 1.35 5.89 10.17
C VAL A 45 1.55 6.06 11.67
N ILE A 46 0.93 5.20 12.48
CA ILE A 46 1.11 5.21 13.94
C ILE A 46 2.54 4.81 14.31
N GLY A 47 3.08 3.77 13.66
CA GLY A 47 4.43 3.26 13.92
C GLY A 47 5.54 4.25 13.55
N GLU A 48 5.38 4.98 12.45
CA GLU A 48 6.31 6.04 12.02
C GLU A 48 6.04 7.39 12.70
N GLN A 49 5.03 7.47 13.58
CA GLN A 49 4.66 8.68 14.33
C GLN A 49 4.32 9.91 13.46
N CYS A 50 3.95 9.70 12.20
CA CYS A 50 3.69 10.76 11.21
C CYS A 50 2.20 11.12 11.09
N LEU A 51 1.42 10.87 12.15
CA LEU A 51 -0.02 11.16 12.17
C LEU A 51 -0.26 12.67 12.04
N ARG A 52 -1.13 13.07 11.09
CA ARG A 52 -1.49 14.48 10.79
C ARG A 52 -0.37 15.33 10.17
N GLU A 53 0.74 14.72 9.75
CA GLU A 53 1.66 15.39 8.85
C GLU A 53 1.08 15.39 7.42
N PRO A 54 1.39 16.40 6.59
CA PRO A 54 0.98 16.42 5.20
C PRO A 54 1.71 15.33 4.41
N LEU A 55 1.20 14.10 4.49
CA LEU A 55 1.73 12.94 3.81
C LEU A 55 1.04 12.75 2.46
N VAL A 56 1.83 12.37 1.46
CA VAL A 56 1.31 11.92 0.16
C VAL A 56 1.56 10.43 0.07
N LEU A 57 0.49 9.65 -0.04
CA LEU A 57 0.61 8.22 -0.31
C LEU A 57 0.42 7.99 -1.80
N HIS A 58 1.50 7.57 -2.46
CA HIS A 58 1.45 7.13 -3.84
C HIS A 58 1.03 5.66 -3.88
N SER A 59 -0.04 5.36 -4.61
CA SER A 59 -0.56 4.01 -4.76
C SER A 59 -0.72 3.66 -6.23
N ASP A 60 -0.53 2.37 -6.54
CA ASP A 60 -0.76 1.86 -7.88
C ASP A 60 -2.26 1.84 -8.23
N ASN A 61 -2.56 1.45 -9.47
CA ASN A 61 -3.94 1.38 -9.95
C ASN A 61 -4.65 0.05 -9.64
N GLY A 62 -4.14 -0.74 -8.69
CA GLY A 62 -4.71 -2.01 -8.25
C GLY A 62 -6.12 -1.84 -7.63
N ALA A 63 -6.92 -2.91 -7.65
CA ALA A 63 -8.29 -2.87 -7.14
C ALA A 63 -8.40 -2.47 -5.64
N PRO A 64 -7.51 -2.89 -4.72
CA PRO A 64 -7.46 -2.45 -3.33
C PRO A 64 -7.07 -1.00 -3.18
N MET A 65 -6.15 -0.54 -4.04
CA MET A 65 -5.64 0.83 -4.01
C MET A 65 -6.71 1.84 -4.48
N LYS A 66 -7.74 1.33 -5.17
CA LYS A 66 -8.95 2.07 -5.54
C LYS A 66 -10.13 1.85 -4.60
N SER A 67 -10.00 1.01 -3.57
CA SER A 67 -11.12 0.75 -2.67
C SER A 67 -11.55 2.03 -1.96
N VAL A 68 -12.87 2.21 -1.84
CA VAL A 68 -13.48 3.33 -1.09
C VAL A 68 -13.00 3.28 0.36
N THR A 69 -12.91 2.09 0.95
CA THR A 69 -12.41 1.87 2.31
C THR A 69 -11.02 2.46 2.53
N LEU A 70 -10.09 2.17 1.63
CA LEU A 70 -8.72 2.69 1.73
C LEU A 70 -8.69 4.20 1.52
N LEU A 71 -9.42 4.71 0.53
CA LEU A 71 -9.49 6.14 0.24
C LEU A 71 -10.06 6.94 1.42
N SER A 72 -11.16 6.46 2.02
CA SER A 72 -11.74 7.06 3.23
C SER A 72 -10.75 7.06 4.38
N LYS A 73 -9.99 5.97 4.57
CA LYS A 73 -8.97 5.89 5.61
C LYS A 73 -7.83 6.89 5.39
N MET A 74 -7.38 7.10 4.15
CA MET A 74 -6.37 8.11 3.84
C MET A 74 -6.83 9.51 4.26
N TYR A 75 -8.06 9.90 3.92
CA TYR A 75 -8.62 11.19 4.31
C TYR A 75 -8.77 11.33 5.84
N GLU A 76 -9.22 10.29 6.53
CA GLU A 76 -9.30 10.28 8.02
C GLU A 76 -7.92 10.52 8.67
N LEU A 77 -6.86 9.99 8.08
CA LEU A 77 -5.48 10.13 8.57
C LEU A 77 -4.80 11.44 8.12
N GLY A 78 -5.47 12.26 7.30
CA GLY A 78 -4.88 13.49 6.73
C GLY A 78 -3.91 13.24 5.56
N ILE A 79 -3.96 12.05 4.97
CA ILE A 79 -3.08 11.64 3.87
C ILE A 79 -3.70 12.02 2.54
N THR A 80 -2.90 12.66 1.69
CA THR A 80 -3.30 12.98 0.31
C THR A 80 -3.04 11.79 -0.60
N PRO A 81 -4.07 11.20 -1.23
CA PRO A 81 -3.87 10.11 -2.20
C PRO A 81 -3.23 10.65 -3.49
N SER A 82 -2.17 9.98 -3.93
CA SER A 82 -1.56 10.17 -5.25
C SER A 82 -1.66 8.86 -6.05
N ARG A 83 -1.94 8.95 -7.34
CA ARG A 83 -2.09 7.78 -8.24
C ARG A 83 -1.20 7.95 -9.47
N GLY A 84 -0.56 6.85 -9.89
CA GLY A 84 0.17 6.79 -11.16
C GLY A 84 -0.76 7.01 -12.37
N ARG A 85 -0.25 7.63 -13.44
CA ARG A 85 -1.02 7.83 -14.68
C ARG A 85 -1.31 6.47 -15.36
N PRO A 86 -2.48 6.28 -15.97
CA PRO A 86 -2.75 5.07 -16.74
C PRO A 86 -1.68 4.90 -17.83
N ARG A 87 -1.01 3.73 -17.86
CA ARG A 87 0.05 3.34 -18.81
C ARG A 87 1.47 3.87 -18.55
N VAL A 88 1.77 4.38 -17.36
CA VAL A 88 3.17 4.63 -16.96
C VAL A 88 3.46 3.86 -15.67
N SER A 89 4.24 2.80 -15.77
CA SER A 89 4.84 2.12 -14.61
C SER A 89 6.09 2.90 -14.22
N ASN A 90 5.92 4.10 -13.65
CA ASN A 90 7.01 4.89 -13.06
C ASN A 90 6.88 4.98 -11.53
N ASP A 91 6.04 4.14 -10.94
CA ASP A 91 5.72 4.18 -9.50
C ASP A 91 6.93 3.76 -8.64
N ASN A 92 7.98 3.23 -9.27
CA ASN A 92 9.28 2.98 -8.65
C ASN A 92 10.33 3.94 -9.26
N PRO A 93 10.80 4.99 -8.55
CA PRO A 93 11.72 5.96 -9.12
C PRO A 93 13.09 5.43 -9.57
N TYR A 94 13.43 4.15 -9.35
CA TYR A 94 14.66 3.55 -9.87
C TYR A 94 14.51 2.03 -10.12
N LEU A 95 14.70 1.64 -11.38
CA LEU A 95 15.38 0.42 -11.81
C LEU A 95 16.58 0.87 -12.66
#